data_AF-A0AB33HQU5-F1
#
_entry.id   AF-A0AB33HQU5-F1
#
_cell.length_a   1.000
_cell.length_b   1.000
_cell.length_c   1.000
_cell.angle_alpha   90.00
_cell.angle_beta   90.00
_cell.angle_gamma   90.00
#
_symmetry.space_group_name_H-M   'P 1'
#
loop_
_entity.id
_entity.type
_entity.pdbx_description
1 polymer ?
#
loop_
_entity_poly.entity_id
_entity_poly.type
_entity_poly.pdbx_seq_one_letter_code
_entity_poly.pdbx_strand_id
1 'polypeptide(L)'
;MKPEKGSQTFLSITRSKAKMYEYDVPEQHHIQIDIDPSKLFSLTIGILGDLTAQLNSENPNPERLNELTGNLQFSAHFFDAYMQSHLHQELDSYLILLGSAAYYLCGLPGSSRILANRIENDHLDLECLGLERFLLWLLKLDLSAYSNGTSQAYRKFVNNISNSLIQFYRNNESGEQLLENAVNLRRKAYDIGSPRQLLLSDIICAVLKKRLKNSTWYSIPSYSGIPVEQWADALRKETFVKELWPAQHMLGEKGIYQGRSAVVQMPTSAGKTRATEIVIRSSFLARRTSLAVIVAPFRALCHEIKNSLCFSN
;
A
#
# COMPACT_ATOMS: atom_id res chain seq x y z
N MET A 1 15.90 7.74 -12.01
CA MET A 1 15.69 9.18 -11.79
C MET A 1 15.74 9.49 -10.29
N LYS A 2 16.12 10.71 -9.89
CA LYS A 2 16.25 11.13 -8.49
C LYS A 2 15.82 12.59 -8.32
N PRO A 3 15.12 12.97 -7.24
CA PRO A 3 14.78 14.36 -6.99
C PRO A 3 16.02 15.18 -6.62
N GLU A 4 16.21 16.31 -7.29
CA GLU A 4 17.29 17.27 -7.02
C GLU A 4 16.78 18.47 -6.21
N LYS A 5 17.69 19.37 -5.80
CA LYS A 5 17.34 20.55 -4.99
C LYS A 5 16.25 21.43 -5.63
N GLY A 6 16.28 21.60 -6.95
CA GLY A 6 15.25 22.31 -7.70
C GLY A 6 13.88 21.61 -7.60
N SER A 7 13.84 20.29 -7.77
CA SER A 7 12.62 19.50 -7.63
C SER A 7 12.02 19.57 -6.23
N GLN A 8 12.86 19.55 -5.19
CA GLN A 8 12.44 19.72 -3.80
C GLN A 8 11.83 21.11 -3.54
N THR A 9 12.36 22.14 -4.20
CA THR A 9 11.82 23.50 -4.13
C THR A 9 10.42 23.56 -4.76
N PHE A 10 10.24 22.97 -5.94
CA PHE A 10 8.92 22.91 -6.59
C PHE A 10 7.89 22.13 -5.76
N LEU A 11 8.27 21.00 -5.17
CA LEU A 11 7.40 20.28 -4.24
C LEU A 11 7.01 21.15 -3.04
N SER A 12 7.96 21.91 -2.48
CA SER A 12 7.70 22.78 -1.32
C SER A 12 6.72 23.91 -1.65
N ILE A 13 6.84 24.52 -2.84
CA ILE A 13 5.90 25.53 -3.33
C ILE A 13 4.50 24.92 -3.51
N THR A 14 4.42 23.77 -4.18
CA THR A 14 3.15 23.04 -4.43
C THR A 14 2.45 22.70 -3.11
N ARG A 15 3.20 22.19 -2.13
CA ARG A 15 2.69 21.89 -0.79
C ARG A 15 2.22 23.14 -0.06
N SER A 16 2.92 24.25 -0.21
CA SER A 16 2.53 25.51 0.42
C SER A 16 1.18 25.97 -0.13
N LYS A 17 0.98 25.92 -1.46
CA LYS A 17 -0.31 26.21 -2.10
C LYS A 17 -1.42 25.27 -1.63
N ALA A 18 -1.16 23.96 -1.59
CA ALA A 18 -2.11 22.97 -1.06
C ALA A 18 -2.53 23.27 0.38
N LYS A 19 -1.59 23.67 1.25
CA LYS A 19 -1.91 24.02 2.65
C LYS A 19 -2.75 25.28 2.78
N MET A 20 -2.65 26.23 1.84
CA MET A 20 -3.51 27.41 1.85
C MET A 20 -4.97 27.05 1.56
N TYR A 21 -5.21 26.06 0.70
CA TYR A 21 -6.54 25.48 0.53
C TYR A 21 -6.97 24.67 1.76
N GLU A 22 -6.11 23.83 2.32
CA GLU A 22 -6.43 23.02 3.52
C GLU A 22 -6.81 23.87 4.75
N TYR A 23 -6.25 25.07 4.88
CA TYR A 23 -6.53 26.01 5.97
C TYR A 23 -7.58 27.07 5.62
N ASP A 24 -8.32 26.90 4.52
CA ASP A 24 -9.36 27.82 4.07
C ASP A 24 -8.88 29.29 3.96
N VAL A 25 -7.61 29.49 3.60
CA VAL A 25 -7.05 30.83 3.37
C VAL A 25 -7.76 31.43 2.15
N PRO A 26 -8.25 32.69 2.20
CA PRO A 26 -8.88 33.31 1.04
C PRO A 26 -7.95 33.34 -0.18
N GLU A 27 -8.46 33.00 -1.37
CA GLU A 27 -7.64 32.83 -2.58
C GLU A 27 -6.79 34.06 -2.95
N GLN A 28 -7.29 35.26 -2.65
CA GLN A 28 -6.57 36.53 -2.83
C GLN A 28 -5.25 36.61 -2.03
N HIS A 29 -5.11 35.82 -0.97
CA HIS A 29 -3.91 35.74 -0.14
C HIS A 29 -3.03 34.56 -0.51
N HIS A 30 -3.41 33.76 -1.51
CA HIS A 30 -2.61 32.61 -1.90
C HIS A 30 -1.28 33.03 -2.52
N ILE A 31 -0.25 32.21 -2.31
CA ILE A 31 1.03 32.38 -3.00
C ILE A 31 0.82 32.29 -4.51
N GLN A 32 1.50 33.17 -5.24
CA GLN A 32 1.60 33.08 -6.69
C GLN A 32 2.64 32.02 -7.06
N ILE A 33 2.30 31.20 -8.05
CA ILE A 33 3.19 30.14 -8.54
C ILE A 33 3.71 30.58 -9.90
N ASP A 34 4.95 31.06 -9.93
CA ASP A 34 5.58 31.55 -11.16
C ASP A 34 6.05 30.41 -12.09
N ILE A 35 6.23 29.21 -11.53
CA ILE A 35 6.71 28.04 -12.26
C ILE A 35 5.72 26.91 -12.09
N ASP A 36 5.11 26.51 -13.20
CA ASP A 36 4.15 25.40 -13.24
C ASP A 36 4.75 24.11 -12.65
N PRO A 37 4.21 23.59 -11.53
CA PRO A 37 4.66 22.35 -10.91
C PRO A 37 4.46 21.11 -11.78
N SER A 38 3.65 21.18 -12.83
CA SER A 38 3.44 20.09 -13.80
C SER A 38 4.75 19.58 -14.42
N LYS A 39 5.80 20.42 -14.44
CA LYS A 39 7.17 20.05 -14.84
C LYS A 39 7.74 18.86 -14.07
N LEU A 40 7.23 18.57 -12.88
CA LEU A 40 7.65 17.42 -12.09
C LEU A 40 7.01 16.09 -12.52
N PHE A 41 5.97 16.08 -13.38
CA PHE A 41 5.27 14.84 -13.74
C PHE A 41 6.19 13.80 -14.37
N SER A 42 7.04 14.19 -15.32
CA SER A 42 7.97 13.24 -15.96
C SER A 42 8.93 12.62 -14.94
N LEU A 43 9.40 13.43 -13.98
CA LEU A 43 10.28 12.96 -12.90
C LEU A 43 9.54 12.01 -11.96
N THR A 44 8.35 12.38 -11.48
CA THR A 44 7.64 11.61 -10.46
C THR A 44 7.09 10.28 -11.01
N ILE A 45 6.57 10.29 -12.23
CA ILE A 45 6.15 9.09 -12.96
C ILE A 45 7.36 8.21 -13.27
N GLY A 46 8.48 8.79 -13.71
CA GLY A 46 9.71 8.04 -13.97
C GLY A 46 10.30 7.37 -12.72
N ILE A 47 10.29 8.04 -11.57
CA ILE A 47 10.69 7.44 -10.28
C ILE A 47 9.78 6.26 -9.92
N LEU A 48 8.46 6.38 -10.11
CA LEU A 48 7.52 5.28 -9.88
C LEU A 48 7.81 4.10 -10.83
N GLY A 49 8.02 4.38 -12.11
CA GLY A 49 8.41 3.38 -13.11
C GLY A 49 9.73 2.68 -12.80
N ASP A 50 10.76 3.42 -12.36
CA ASP A 50 12.06 2.84 -11.98
C ASP A 50 11.92 1.87 -10.81
N LEU A 51 11.14 2.25 -9.78
CA LEU A 51 10.91 1.36 -8.63
C LEU A 51 10.13 0.11 -9.05
N THR A 52 9.05 0.26 -9.81
CA THR A 52 8.22 -0.89 -10.22
C THR A 52 9.02 -1.83 -11.12
N ALA A 53 9.83 -1.31 -12.05
CA ALA A 53 10.74 -2.11 -12.85
C ALA A 53 11.75 -2.89 -11.98
N GLN A 54 12.34 -2.24 -10.97
CA GLN A 54 13.28 -2.90 -10.06
C GLN A 54 12.59 -3.97 -9.20
N LEU A 55 11.38 -3.72 -8.68
CA LEU A 55 10.58 -4.71 -7.95
C LEU A 55 10.14 -5.89 -8.84
N ASN A 56 9.92 -5.62 -10.12
CA ASN A 56 9.49 -6.63 -11.09
C ASN A 56 10.65 -7.44 -11.66
N SER A 57 11.90 -6.99 -11.50
CA SER A 57 13.10 -7.72 -11.95
C SER A 57 13.24 -9.10 -11.26
N GLU A 58 13.95 -10.01 -11.93
CA GLU A 58 14.22 -11.36 -11.41
C GLU A 58 15.12 -11.34 -10.18
N ASN A 59 16.13 -10.44 -10.18
CA ASN A 59 17.11 -10.28 -9.11
C ASN A 59 17.11 -8.84 -8.58
N PRO A 60 16.13 -8.46 -7.74
CA PRO A 60 16.06 -7.12 -7.20
C PRO A 60 17.23 -6.82 -6.26
N ASN A 61 18.07 -5.85 -6.63
CA ASN A 61 19.10 -5.30 -5.75
C ASN A 61 18.47 -4.58 -4.54
N PRO A 62 18.71 -5.02 -3.29
CA PRO A 62 18.11 -4.43 -2.10
C PRO A 62 18.55 -2.98 -1.81
N GLU A 63 19.82 -2.65 -2.03
CA GLU A 63 20.34 -1.29 -1.80
C GLU A 63 19.70 -0.29 -2.76
N ARG A 64 19.62 -0.67 -4.04
CA ARG A 64 18.94 0.14 -5.06
C ARG A 64 17.45 0.29 -4.77
N LEU A 65 16.79 -0.76 -4.29
CA LEU A 65 15.38 -0.68 -3.88
C LEU A 65 15.19 0.28 -2.71
N ASN A 66 16.07 0.29 -1.72
CA ASN A 66 16.00 1.23 -0.61
C ASN A 66 16.17 2.68 -1.09
N GLU A 67 17.13 2.95 -1.98
CA GLU A 67 17.28 4.29 -2.57
C GLU A 67 16.03 4.71 -3.35
N LEU A 68 15.55 3.85 -4.26
CA LEU A 68 14.37 4.14 -5.08
C LEU A 68 13.11 4.32 -4.21
N THR A 69 12.98 3.57 -3.11
CA THR A 69 11.87 3.72 -2.17
C THR A 69 11.91 5.08 -1.47
N GLY A 70 13.09 5.55 -1.07
CA GLY A 70 13.28 6.89 -0.52
C GLY A 70 12.90 7.97 -1.54
N ASN A 71 13.32 7.81 -2.80
CA ASN A 71 12.93 8.73 -3.88
C ASN A 71 11.43 8.67 -4.18
N LEU A 72 10.78 7.51 -4.06
CA LEU A 72 9.35 7.38 -4.33
C LEU A 72 8.48 8.17 -3.33
N GLN A 73 8.96 8.37 -2.10
CA GLN A 73 8.26 9.24 -1.13
C GLN A 73 8.11 10.67 -1.66
N PHE A 74 9.10 11.17 -2.41
CA PHE A 74 9.00 12.46 -3.09
C PHE A 74 7.84 12.46 -4.10
N SER A 75 7.75 11.43 -4.96
CA SER A 75 6.67 11.31 -5.94
C SER A 75 5.29 11.22 -5.28
N ALA A 76 5.17 10.41 -4.22
CA ALA A 76 3.92 10.24 -3.49
C ALA A 76 3.44 11.57 -2.89
N HIS A 77 4.32 12.31 -2.22
CA HIS A 77 4.01 13.64 -1.68
C HIS A 77 3.68 14.65 -2.77
N PHE A 78 4.34 14.57 -3.93
CA PHE A 78 4.06 15.46 -5.05
C PHE A 78 2.67 15.22 -5.64
N PHE A 79 2.30 13.97 -5.93
CA PHE A 79 0.97 13.65 -6.46
C PHE A 79 -0.14 14.14 -5.52
N ASP A 80 0.03 13.93 -4.21
CA ASP A 80 -0.92 14.37 -3.20
C ASP A 80 -0.99 15.90 -3.11
N ALA A 81 0.16 16.58 -3.03
CA ALA A 81 0.23 18.03 -2.95
C ALA A 81 -0.33 18.71 -4.21
N TYR A 82 -0.04 18.19 -5.40
CA TYR A 82 -0.52 18.75 -6.65
C TYR A 82 -2.06 18.71 -6.72
N MET A 83 -2.66 17.56 -6.39
CA MET A 83 -4.12 17.43 -6.30
C MET A 83 -4.70 18.43 -5.27
N GLN A 84 -4.14 18.49 -4.06
CA GLN A 84 -4.63 19.39 -3.00
C GLN A 84 -4.46 20.88 -3.33
N SER A 85 -3.60 21.22 -4.30
CA SER A 85 -3.39 22.60 -4.74
C SER A 85 -4.40 23.08 -5.79
N HIS A 86 -5.34 22.22 -6.22
CA HIS A 86 -6.40 22.52 -7.19
C HIS A 86 -5.92 23.13 -8.52
N LEU A 87 -4.66 22.90 -8.89
CA LEU A 87 -4.03 23.49 -10.09
C LEU A 87 -4.57 22.90 -11.40
N HIS A 88 -5.04 21.65 -11.40
CA HIS A 88 -5.55 21.02 -12.62
C HIS A 88 -6.53 19.86 -12.34
N GLN A 89 -7.83 20.17 -12.30
CA GLN A 89 -8.87 19.21 -11.89
C GLN A 89 -9.05 18.02 -12.85
N GLU A 90 -8.74 18.18 -14.15
CA GLU A 90 -8.92 17.12 -15.15
C GLU A 90 -8.00 15.90 -14.93
N LEU A 91 -6.83 16.10 -14.31
CA LEU A 91 -5.84 15.03 -14.08
C LEU A 91 -6.04 14.30 -12.75
N ASP A 92 -7.02 14.71 -11.94
CA ASP A 92 -7.14 14.29 -10.54
C ASP A 92 -7.22 12.76 -10.42
N SER A 93 -8.08 12.09 -11.19
CA SER A 93 -8.25 10.63 -11.09
C SER A 93 -6.97 9.84 -11.41
N TYR A 94 -6.19 10.27 -12.42
CA TYR A 94 -4.93 9.59 -12.77
C TYR A 94 -3.86 9.84 -11.71
N LEU A 95 -3.70 11.09 -11.26
CA LEU A 95 -2.69 11.44 -10.26
C LEU A 95 -3.02 10.85 -8.89
N ILE A 96 -4.30 10.77 -8.50
CA ILE A 96 -4.74 10.10 -7.28
C ILE A 96 -4.41 8.61 -7.33
N LEU A 97 -4.64 7.95 -8.48
CA LEU A 97 -4.34 6.53 -8.65
C LEU A 97 -2.82 6.27 -8.53
N LEU A 98 -2.01 7.07 -9.23
CA LEU A 98 -0.55 6.96 -9.16
C LEU A 98 0.00 7.33 -7.76
N GLY A 99 -0.54 8.37 -7.13
CA GLY A 99 -0.21 8.77 -5.77
C GLY A 99 -0.54 7.69 -4.75
N SER A 100 -1.71 7.05 -4.88
CA SER A 100 -2.12 5.93 -4.04
C SER A 100 -1.17 4.74 -4.20
N ALA A 101 -0.80 4.39 -5.44
CA ALA A 101 0.19 3.35 -5.71
C ALA A 101 1.58 3.71 -5.15
N ALA A 102 2.03 4.95 -5.33
CA ALA A 102 3.30 5.44 -4.83
C ALA A 102 3.36 5.36 -3.30
N TYR A 103 2.33 5.82 -2.59
CA TYR A 103 2.24 5.68 -1.13
C TYR A 103 2.28 4.22 -0.69
N TYR A 104 1.56 3.32 -1.37
CA TYR A 104 1.58 1.89 -1.03
C TYR A 104 2.99 1.31 -1.19
N LEU A 105 3.59 1.55 -2.35
CA LEU A 105 4.92 1.04 -2.72
C LEU A 105 6.06 1.67 -1.92
N CYS A 106 5.87 2.86 -1.31
CA CYS A 106 6.84 3.45 -0.39
C CYS A 106 6.58 3.15 1.10
N GLY A 107 5.60 2.29 1.42
CA GLY A 107 5.38 1.80 2.79
C GLY A 107 4.40 2.64 3.62
N LEU A 108 3.56 3.43 2.97
CA LEU A 108 2.52 4.25 3.60
C LEU A 108 1.12 3.75 3.20
N PRO A 109 0.72 2.51 3.57
CA PRO A 109 -0.56 1.92 3.15
C PRO A 109 -1.79 2.69 3.64
N GLY A 110 -1.69 3.40 4.79
CA GLY A 110 -2.76 4.28 5.28
C GLY A 110 -3.04 5.44 4.32
N SER A 111 -2.01 6.20 3.94
CA SER A 111 -2.13 7.30 2.97
C SER A 111 -2.59 6.80 1.60
N SER A 112 -2.06 5.65 1.16
CA SER A 112 -2.50 4.99 -0.07
C SER A 112 -4.00 4.71 -0.07
N ARG A 113 -4.52 4.15 1.03
CA ARG A 113 -5.94 3.84 1.17
C ARG A 113 -6.82 5.07 1.14
N ILE A 114 -6.41 6.14 1.82
CA ILE A 114 -7.14 7.42 1.83
C ILE A 114 -7.27 7.95 0.40
N LEU A 115 -6.18 7.97 -0.37
CA LEU A 115 -6.23 8.41 -1.77
C LEU A 115 -7.08 7.49 -2.64
N ALA A 116 -6.92 6.17 -2.54
CA ALA A 116 -7.72 5.22 -3.31
C ALA A 116 -9.23 5.38 -3.05
N ASN A 117 -9.62 5.69 -1.81
CA ASN A 117 -11.02 5.87 -1.45
C ASN A 117 -11.63 7.17 -1.97
N ARG A 118 -10.83 8.14 -2.44
CA ARG A 118 -11.35 9.35 -3.11
C ARG A 118 -11.85 9.07 -4.53
N ILE A 119 -11.42 7.96 -5.14
CA ILE A 119 -11.84 7.59 -6.49
C ILE A 119 -13.09 6.69 -6.40
N GLU A 120 -14.17 7.14 -7.04
CA GLU A 120 -15.36 6.32 -7.28
C GLU A 120 -15.11 5.35 -8.45
N ASN A 121 -15.40 4.06 -8.25
CA ASN A 121 -15.06 3.01 -9.22
C ASN A 121 -15.77 3.19 -10.57
N ASP A 122 -17.02 3.66 -10.54
CA ASP A 122 -17.91 3.69 -11.71
C ASP A 122 -17.55 4.80 -12.71
N HIS A 123 -16.71 5.74 -12.30
CA HIS A 123 -16.31 6.90 -13.10
C HIS A 123 -14.83 6.88 -13.52
N LEU A 124 -14.07 5.85 -13.14
CA LEU A 124 -12.66 5.74 -13.50
C LEU A 124 -12.49 5.11 -14.89
N ASP A 125 -12.32 5.96 -15.90
CA ASP A 125 -11.85 5.58 -17.23
C ASP A 125 -10.63 6.43 -17.61
N LEU A 126 -9.49 5.76 -17.75
CA LEU A 126 -8.22 6.35 -18.14
C LEU A 126 -7.75 5.77 -19.49
N GLU A 127 -8.69 5.22 -20.27
CA GLU A 127 -8.46 4.58 -21.56
C GLU A 127 -7.44 3.41 -21.45
N CYS A 128 -7.38 2.77 -20.28
CA CYS A 128 -6.45 1.67 -19.99
C CYS A 128 -7.14 0.29 -20.00
N LEU A 129 -8.30 0.20 -20.66
CA LEU A 129 -9.01 -1.05 -20.91
C LEU A 129 -9.38 -1.81 -19.62
N GLY A 130 -9.53 -1.08 -18.51
CA GLY A 130 -9.92 -1.59 -17.20
C GLY A 130 -8.77 -1.90 -16.25
N LEU A 131 -7.50 -1.70 -16.66
CA LEU A 131 -6.34 -1.84 -15.77
C LEU A 131 -6.34 -0.80 -14.63
N GLU A 132 -6.84 0.40 -14.89
CA GLU A 132 -7.03 1.48 -13.92
C GLU A 132 -7.99 1.09 -12.80
N ARG A 133 -9.14 0.50 -13.15
CA ARG A 133 -10.13 -0.01 -12.20
C ARG A 133 -9.61 -1.22 -11.44
N PHE A 134 -8.84 -2.07 -12.11
CA PHE A 134 -8.21 -3.23 -11.46
C PHE A 134 -7.13 -2.80 -10.46
N LEU A 135 -6.27 -1.85 -10.81
CA LEU A 135 -5.29 -1.29 -9.89
C LEU A 135 -5.98 -0.62 -8.69
N LEU A 136 -7.06 0.13 -8.92
CA LEU A 136 -7.84 0.73 -7.84
C LEU A 136 -8.40 -0.32 -6.88
N TRP A 137 -8.98 -1.40 -7.41
CA TRP A 137 -9.47 -2.54 -6.62
C TRP A 137 -8.35 -3.17 -5.79
N LEU A 138 -7.16 -3.36 -6.40
CA LEU A 138 -5.99 -3.84 -5.68
C LEU A 138 -5.57 -2.89 -4.56
N LEU A 139 -5.52 -1.58 -4.78
CA LEU A 139 -5.13 -0.59 -3.76
C LEU A 139 -6.14 -0.52 -2.62
N LYS A 140 -7.43 -0.68 -2.94
CA LYS A 140 -8.53 -0.85 -1.97
C LYS A 140 -8.56 -2.22 -1.30
N LEU A 141 -7.73 -3.20 -1.69
CA LEU A 141 -7.73 -4.57 -1.14
C LEU A 141 -9.15 -5.06 -0.80
N ASP A 142 -10.05 -4.95 -1.78
CA ASP A 142 -11.41 -5.44 -1.64
C ASP A 142 -11.39 -6.93 -1.95
N LEU A 143 -11.65 -7.78 -0.94
CA LEU A 143 -11.62 -9.24 -1.10
C LEU A 143 -12.96 -9.82 -1.57
N SER A 144 -13.88 -8.96 -2.01
CA SER A 144 -15.06 -9.35 -2.78
C SER A 144 -14.68 -9.72 -4.23
N ALA A 145 -15.59 -10.39 -4.93
CA ALA A 145 -15.37 -10.75 -6.32
C ALA A 145 -15.21 -9.49 -7.19
N TYR A 146 -14.12 -9.42 -7.95
CA TYR A 146 -13.90 -8.31 -8.87
C TYR A 146 -14.96 -8.30 -9.99
N SER A 147 -15.75 -7.23 -10.07
CA SER A 147 -16.88 -7.09 -11.00
C SER A 147 -16.78 -5.90 -11.96
N ASN A 148 -15.81 -5.00 -11.77
CA ASN A 148 -15.74 -3.71 -12.46
C ASN A 148 -15.37 -3.77 -13.95
N GLY A 149 -15.33 -4.98 -14.54
CA GLY A 149 -15.19 -5.20 -15.97
C GLY A 149 -13.85 -4.75 -16.57
N THR A 150 -13.23 -5.61 -17.36
CA THR A 150 -12.07 -5.26 -18.20
C THR A 150 -12.32 -5.67 -19.63
N SER A 151 -11.72 -4.93 -20.57
CA SER A 151 -11.81 -5.25 -21.99
C SER A 151 -11.23 -6.62 -22.29
N GLN A 152 -11.62 -7.21 -23.43
CA GLN A 152 -11.26 -8.57 -23.81
C GLN A 152 -9.74 -8.81 -23.79
N ALA A 153 -8.94 -7.80 -24.12
CA ALA A 153 -7.48 -7.86 -24.12
C ALA A 153 -6.86 -8.28 -22.78
N TYR A 154 -7.39 -7.78 -21.65
CA TYR A 154 -6.82 -8.02 -20.31
C TYR A 154 -7.72 -8.90 -19.41
N ARG A 155 -8.96 -9.19 -19.83
CA ARG A 155 -9.97 -9.89 -19.01
C ARG A 155 -9.51 -11.20 -18.41
N LYS A 156 -8.88 -12.07 -19.20
CA LYS A 156 -8.38 -13.36 -18.72
C LYS A 156 -7.35 -13.18 -17.59
N PHE A 157 -6.40 -12.26 -17.78
CA PHE A 157 -5.34 -12.01 -16.81
C PHE A 157 -5.89 -11.41 -15.52
N VAL A 158 -6.75 -10.40 -15.63
CA VAL A 158 -7.36 -9.75 -14.46
C VAL A 158 -8.19 -10.76 -13.65
N ASN A 159 -9.03 -11.57 -14.30
CA ASN A 159 -9.83 -12.59 -13.62
C ASN A 159 -8.96 -13.65 -12.93
N ASN A 160 -7.89 -14.10 -13.58
CA ASN A 160 -6.97 -15.06 -12.99
C ASN A 160 -6.28 -14.47 -11.74
N ILE A 161 -5.78 -13.23 -11.84
CA ILE A 161 -5.12 -12.56 -10.72
C ILE A 161 -6.11 -12.31 -9.58
N SER A 162 -7.30 -11.79 -9.84
CA SER A 162 -8.29 -11.49 -8.80
C SER A 162 -8.73 -12.76 -8.07
N ASN A 163 -9.00 -13.85 -8.79
CA ASN A 163 -9.35 -15.13 -8.19
C ASN A 163 -8.22 -15.71 -7.35
N SER A 164 -6.98 -15.72 -7.85
CA SER A 164 -5.82 -16.19 -7.09
C SER A 164 -5.55 -15.33 -5.85
N LEU A 165 -5.73 -14.01 -5.92
CA LEU A 165 -5.57 -13.11 -4.78
C LEU A 165 -6.60 -13.39 -3.68
N ILE A 166 -7.87 -13.57 -4.06
CA ILE A 166 -8.94 -13.89 -3.12
C ILE A 166 -8.68 -15.24 -2.44
N GLN A 167 -8.30 -16.26 -3.20
CA GLN A 167 -7.92 -17.58 -2.66
C GLN A 167 -6.74 -17.49 -1.69
N PHE A 168 -5.72 -16.70 -2.04
CA PHE A 168 -4.57 -16.48 -1.17
C PHE A 168 -4.96 -15.88 0.18
N TYR A 169 -5.73 -14.79 0.21
CA TYR A 169 -6.10 -14.18 1.49
C TYR A 169 -7.10 -15.01 2.30
N ARG A 170 -7.92 -15.84 1.66
CA ARG A 170 -8.85 -16.74 2.35
C ARG A 170 -8.15 -17.95 2.95
N ASN A 171 -7.27 -18.61 2.18
CA ASN A 171 -6.80 -19.95 2.51
C ASN A 171 -5.27 -20.13 2.45
N ASN A 172 -4.49 -19.08 2.16
CA ASN A 172 -3.05 -19.17 1.86
C ASN A 172 -2.73 -20.05 0.64
N GLU A 173 -3.63 -20.10 -0.33
CA GLU A 173 -3.48 -20.87 -1.57
C GLU A 173 -3.04 -19.99 -2.73
N SER A 174 -2.57 -20.58 -3.82
CA SER A 174 -2.38 -19.87 -5.12
C SER A 174 -1.37 -18.70 -5.11
N GLY A 175 -0.48 -18.60 -4.12
CA GLY A 175 0.51 -17.50 -4.02
C GLY A 175 1.52 -17.48 -5.20
N GLU A 176 2.07 -18.64 -5.57
CA GLU A 176 2.96 -18.77 -6.73
C GLU A 176 2.21 -18.51 -8.04
N GLN A 177 1.02 -19.09 -8.18
CA GLN A 177 0.16 -18.90 -9.36
C GLN A 177 -0.22 -17.42 -9.55
N LEU A 178 -0.44 -16.68 -8.46
CA LEU A 178 -0.71 -15.25 -8.49
C LEU A 178 0.47 -14.46 -9.08
N LEU A 179 1.70 -14.79 -8.68
CA LEU A 179 2.92 -14.17 -9.21
C LEU A 179 3.11 -14.48 -10.70
N GLU A 180 2.87 -15.73 -11.10
CA GLU A 180 2.92 -16.13 -12.51
C GLU A 180 1.87 -15.38 -13.35
N ASN A 181 0.64 -15.28 -12.85
CA ASN A 181 -0.44 -14.54 -13.50
C ASN A 181 -0.08 -13.04 -13.64
N ALA A 182 0.57 -12.45 -12.64
CA ALA A 182 1.06 -11.07 -12.71
C ALA A 182 2.14 -10.91 -13.81
N VAL A 183 3.12 -11.81 -13.87
CA VAL A 183 4.15 -11.81 -14.93
C VAL A 183 3.51 -11.93 -16.32
N ASN A 184 2.48 -12.76 -16.46
CA ASN A 184 1.77 -12.93 -17.72
C ASN A 184 0.98 -11.67 -18.13
N LEU A 185 0.32 -10.98 -17.19
CA LEU A 185 -0.29 -9.68 -17.43
C LEU A 185 0.75 -8.65 -17.90
N ARG A 186 1.90 -8.60 -17.22
CA ARG A 186 3.02 -7.72 -17.58
C ARG A 186 3.50 -7.99 -18.99
N ARG A 187 3.81 -9.24 -19.32
CA ARG A 187 4.24 -9.64 -20.67
C ARG A 187 3.22 -9.21 -21.71
N LYS A 188 1.92 -9.36 -21.44
CA LYS A 188 0.88 -8.94 -22.39
C LYS A 188 0.86 -7.43 -22.61
N ALA A 189 1.00 -6.64 -21.55
CA ALA A 189 1.09 -5.18 -21.68
C ALA A 189 2.34 -4.74 -22.46
N TYR A 190 3.45 -5.46 -22.35
CA TYR A 190 4.66 -5.17 -23.14
C TYR A 190 4.55 -5.56 -24.62
N ASP A 191 3.66 -6.50 -24.94
CA ASP A 191 3.39 -6.96 -26.30
C ASP A 191 2.44 -6.01 -27.06
N ILE A 192 1.35 -5.57 -26.43
CA ILE A 192 0.28 -4.81 -27.12
C ILE A 192 -0.11 -3.49 -26.45
N GLY A 193 0.46 -3.16 -25.31
CA GLY A 193 -0.03 -2.07 -24.46
C GLY A 193 0.47 -0.69 -24.88
N SER A 194 -0.33 0.34 -24.60
CA SER A 194 0.13 1.72 -24.65
C SER A 194 1.15 2.02 -23.53
N PRO A 195 1.92 3.13 -23.60
CA PRO A 195 2.82 3.52 -22.50
C PRO A 195 2.14 3.63 -21.13
N ARG A 196 0.88 4.08 -21.10
CA ARG A 196 0.08 4.15 -19.86
C ARG A 196 -0.28 2.75 -19.35
N GLN A 197 -0.69 1.85 -20.23
CA GLN A 197 -1.03 0.46 -19.88
C GLN A 197 0.20 -0.33 -19.41
N LEU A 198 1.37 -0.08 -20.03
CA LEU A 198 2.67 -0.59 -19.59
C LEU A 198 2.97 -0.19 -18.14
N LEU A 199 2.90 1.11 -17.84
CA LEU A 199 3.12 1.63 -16.51
C LEU A 199 2.14 1.03 -15.48
N LEU A 200 0.84 1.02 -15.79
CA LEU A 200 -0.16 0.46 -14.87
C LEU A 200 0.06 -1.04 -14.64
N SER A 201 0.41 -1.81 -15.66
CA SER A 201 0.72 -3.24 -15.55
C SER A 201 1.95 -3.48 -14.66
N ASP A 202 2.99 -2.65 -14.80
CA ASP A 202 4.17 -2.69 -13.93
C ASP A 202 3.82 -2.36 -12.47
N ILE A 203 2.99 -1.34 -12.24
CA ILE A 203 2.50 -0.98 -10.91
C ILE A 203 1.68 -2.12 -10.31
N ILE A 204 0.74 -2.70 -11.06
CA ILE A 204 -0.09 -3.84 -10.62
C ILE A 204 0.81 -4.99 -10.13
N CYS A 205 1.81 -5.37 -10.92
CA CYS A 205 2.73 -6.45 -10.55
C CYS A 205 3.54 -6.13 -9.29
N ALA A 206 4.04 -4.89 -9.19
CA ALA A 206 4.80 -4.45 -8.01
C ALA A 206 3.93 -4.41 -6.74
N VAL A 207 2.68 -3.94 -6.86
CA VAL A 207 1.70 -3.92 -5.77
C VAL A 207 1.40 -5.35 -5.33
N LEU A 208 1.15 -6.29 -6.25
CA LEU A 208 0.89 -7.70 -5.92
C LEU A 208 2.06 -8.35 -5.20
N LYS A 209 3.29 -8.19 -5.72
CA LYS A 209 4.51 -8.69 -5.07
C LYS A 209 4.65 -8.14 -3.65
N LYS A 210 4.43 -6.83 -3.48
CA LYS A 210 4.53 -6.19 -2.18
C LYS A 210 3.42 -6.65 -1.21
N ARG A 211 2.19 -6.82 -1.69
CA ARG A 211 1.06 -7.37 -0.91
C ARG A 211 1.36 -8.77 -0.38
N LEU A 212 1.84 -9.66 -1.24
CA LEU A 212 2.22 -11.01 -0.84
C LEU A 212 3.31 -11.00 0.24
N LYS A 213 4.36 -10.19 0.06
CA LYS A 213 5.44 -10.06 1.05
C LYS A 213 4.96 -9.50 2.39
N ASN A 214 4.02 -8.56 2.36
CA ASN A 214 3.48 -7.93 3.55
C ASN A 214 2.32 -8.72 4.17
N SER A 215 1.79 -9.73 3.48
CA SER A 215 0.65 -10.54 3.94
C SER A 215 0.98 -11.21 5.26
N THR A 216 0.03 -11.17 6.20
CA THR A 216 0.17 -11.85 7.48
C THR A 216 0.30 -13.36 7.35
N TRP A 217 -0.23 -13.96 6.27
CA TRP A 217 -0.01 -15.37 5.94
C TRP A 217 1.46 -15.72 5.73
N TYR A 218 2.24 -14.78 5.17
CA TYR A 218 3.67 -14.97 4.94
C TYR A 218 4.50 -14.46 6.13
N SER A 219 4.24 -13.24 6.59
CA SER A 219 5.12 -12.54 7.50
C SER A 219 5.00 -13.01 8.96
N ILE A 220 3.79 -13.32 9.45
CA ILE A 220 3.59 -13.69 10.86
C ILE A 220 4.23 -15.04 11.20
N PRO A 221 4.04 -16.12 10.42
CA PRO A 221 4.71 -17.40 10.70
C PRO A 221 6.24 -17.25 10.73
N SER A 222 6.80 -16.56 9.73
CA SER A 222 8.23 -16.28 9.63
C SER A 222 8.78 -15.52 10.84
N TYR A 223 8.13 -14.42 11.24
CA TYR A 223 8.62 -13.62 12.36
C TYR A 223 8.35 -14.25 13.74
N SER A 224 7.22 -14.95 13.92
CA SER A 224 6.88 -15.56 15.21
C SER A 224 7.56 -16.90 15.44
N GLY A 225 8.05 -17.57 14.39
CA GLY A 225 8.59 -18.93 14.47
C GLY A 225 7.52 -19.99 14.73
N ILE A 226 6.24 -19.65 14.52
CA ILE A 226 5.09 -20.53 14.76
C ILE A 226 4.58 -21.03 13.40
N PRO A 227 4.29 -22.34 13.24
CA PRO A 227 3.74 -22.88 12.01
C PRO A 227 2.44 -22.18 11.58
N VAL A 228 2.25 -22.03 10.28
CA VAL A 228 1.11 -21.30 9.69
C VAL A 228 -0.24 -21.93 10.07
N GLU A 229 -0.26 -23.24 10.27
CA GLU A 229 -1.45 -24.02 10.63
C GLU A 229 -2.02 -23.56 11.98
N GLN A 230 -1.16 -23.18 12.94
CA GLN A 230 -1.58 -22.68 14.25
C GLN A 230 -2.11 -21.24 14.18
N TRP A 231 -1.67 -20.47 13.18
CA TRP A 231 -2.16 -19.12 12.93
C TRP A 231 -3.43 -19.09 12.08
N ALA A 232 -3.71 -20.16 11.32
CA ALA A 232 -4.69 -20.16 10.26
C ALA A 232 -6.07 -19.64 10.70
N ASP A 233 -6.55 -20.06 11.87
CA ASP A 233 -7.86 -19.64 12.38
C ASP A 233 -7.93 -18.14 12.68
N ALA A 234 -6.84 -17.54 13.17
CA ALA A 234 -6.77 -16.09 13.37
C ALA A 234 -6.65 -15.36 12.03
N LEU A 235 -5.81 -15.84 11.11
CA LEU A 235 -5.51 -15.19 9.83
C LEU A 235 -6.72 -15.17 8.87
N ARG A 236 -7.59 -16.18 8.95
CA ARG A 236 -8.83 -16.26 8.15
C ARG A 236 -9.82 -15.17 8.51
N LYS A 237 -9.90 -14.75 9.78
CA LYS A 237 -10.90 -13.79 10.26
C LYS A 237 -10.82 -12.47 9.52
N GLU A 238 -11.97 -11.95 9.12
CA GLU A 238 -12.07 -10.65 8.45
C GLU A 238 -11.58 -9.51 9.35
N THR A 239 -11.79 -9.62 10.66
CA THR A 239 -11.36 -8.64 11.66
C THR A 239 -9.87 -8.64 11.90
N PHE A 240 -9.14 -9.68 11.47
CA PHE A 240 -7.69 -9.77 11.63
C PHE A 240 -6.98 -9.00 10.52
N VAL A 241 -5.88 -8.34 10.88
CA VAL A 241 -5.09 -7.56 9.92
C VAL A 241 -4.56 -8.47 8.81
N LYS A 242 -4.72 -8.06 7.54
CA LYS A 242 -4.32 -8.87 6.38
C LYS A 242 -2.88 -8.61 5.92
N GLU A 243 -2.34 -7.43 6.21
CA GLU A 243 -0.99 -7.03 5.85
C GLU A 243 -0.31 -6.29 6.99
N LEU A 244 0.97 -6.61 7.22
CA LEU A 244 1.79 -5.87 8.16
C LEU A 244 2.28 -4.55 7.56
N TRP A 245 2.26 -3.52 8.39
CA TRP A 245 2.84 -2.22 8.10
C TRP A 245 4.32 -2.20 8.48
N PRO A 246 5.13 -1.23 7.98
CA PRO A 246 6.57 -1.21 8.24
C PRO A 246 6.94 -1.31 9.72
N ALA A 247 6.20 -0.63 10.60
CA ALA A 247 6.45 -0.69 12.03
C ALA A 247 6.15 -2.08 12.64
N GLN A 248 5.20 -2.82 12.08
CA GLN A 248 4.89 -4.20 12.51
C GLN A 248 5.91 -5.21 11.96
N HIS A 249 6.45 -5.00 10.75
CA HIS A 249 7.58 -5.77 10.24
C HIS A 249 8.81 -5.59 11.14
N MET A 250 9.12 -4.35 11.54
CA MET A 250 10.24 -4.06 12.45
C MET A 250 10.14 -4.83 13.77
N LEU A 251 8.95 -4.92 14.37
CA LEU A 251 8.75 -5.72 15.59
C LEU A 251 9.04 -7.20 15.36
N GLY A 252 8.63 -7.74 14.21
CA GLY A 252 8.93 -9.11 13.82
C GLY A 252 10.44 -9.35 13.65
N GLU A 253 11.12 -8.46 12.91
CA GLU A 253 12.57 -8.52 12.67
C GLU A 253 13.39 -8.41 13.96
N LYS A 254 12.90 -7.66 14.96
CA LYS A 254 13.53 -7.56 16.28
C LYS A 254 13.20 -8.72 17.21
N GLY A 255 12.40 -9.70 16.77
CA GLY A 255 12.04 -10.90 17.53
C GLY A 255 11.00 -10.68 18.61
N ILE A 256 10.23 -9.59 18.54
CA ILE A 256 9.21 -9.27 19.54
C ILE A 256 8.07 -10.30 19.50
N TYR A 257 7.68 -10.76 18.30
CA TYR A 257 6.69 -11.83 18.15
C TYR A 257 7.19 -13.19 18.67
N GLN A 258 8.49 -13.36 18.90
CA GLN A 258 9.10 -14.54 19.53
C GLN A 258 9.22 -14.41 21.05
N GLY A 259 8.84 -13.26 21.62
CA GLY A 259 8.84 -13.03 23.07
C GLY A 259 9.97 -12.17 23.62
N ARG A 260 10.77 -11.53 22.76
CA ARG A 260 11.76 -10.55 23.22
C ARG A 260 11.05 -9.30 23.77
N SER A 261 11.55 -8.78 24.89
CA SER A 261 11.09 -7.52 25.47
C SER A 261 11.58 -6.33 24.64
N ALA A 262 10.77 -5.28 24.55
CA ALA A 262 11.16 -4.03 23.90
C ALA A 262 10.39 -2.82 24.44
N VAL A 263 10.99 -1.65 24.26
CA VAL A 263 10.31 -0.35 24.34
C VAL A 263 10.05 0.11 22.92
N VAL A 264 8.79 0.38 22.59
CA VAL A 264 8.37 0.68 21.23
C VAL A 264 7.80 2.08 21.17
N GLN A 265 8.45 2.97 20.43
CA GLN A 265 7.91 4.27 20.06
C GLN A 265 7.27 4.18 18.68
N MET A 266 5.94 4.28 18.64
CA MET A 266 5.18 4.32 17.39
C MET A 266 4.29 5.57 17.39
N PRO A 267 4.21 6.32 16.28
CA PRO A 267 3.25 7.41 16.17
C PRO A 267 1.82 6.89 16.26
N THR A 268 0.87 7.77 16.59
CA THR A 268 -0.56 7.45 16.49
C THR A 268 -0.87 7.06 15.04
N SER A 269 -1.87 6.19 14.83
CA SER A 269 -2.20 5.62 13.52
C SER A 269 -1.09 4.84 12.81
N ALA A 270 -0.10 4.28 13.52
CA ALA A 270 0.91 3.37 12.96
C ALA A 270 0.61 1.87 13.19
N GLY A 271 -0.58 1.55 13.72
CA GLY A 271 -1.00 0.16 13.94
C GLY A 271 -0.58 -0.47 15.28
N LYS A 272 -0.38 0.34 16.34
CA LYS A 272 -0.01 -0.11 17.70
C LYS A 272 -0.93 -1.23 18.23
N THR A 273 -2.24 -1.04 18.17
CA THR A 273 -3.23 -2.02 18.68
C THR A 273 -3.10 -3.38 18.00
N ARG A 274 -2.94 -3.41 16.67
CA ARG A 274 -2.74 -4.63 15.89
C ARG A 274 -1.40 -5.30 16.18
N ALA A 275 -0.34 -4.51 16.38
CA ALA A 275 0.95 -5.05 16.81
C ALA A 275 0.84 -5.75 18.18
N THR A 276 0.18 -5.13 19.16
CA THR A 276 -0.05 -5.71 20.48
C THR A 276 -0.88 -7.00 20.38
N GLU A 277 -1.93 -7.01 19.56
CA GLU A 277 -2.73 -8.21 19.29
C GLU A 277 -1.85 -9.38 18.80
N ILE A 278 -0.96 -9.13 17.83
CA ILE A 278 -0.04 -10.16 17.30
C ILE A 278 0.92 -10.66 18.38
N VAL A 279 1.52 -9.77 19.19
CA VAL A 279 2.45 -10.15 20.28
C VAL A 279 1.77 -11.03 21.33
N ILE A 280 0.54 -10.68 21.72
CA ILE A 280 -0.22 -11.46 22.69
C ILE A 280 -0.56 -12.82 22.09
N ARG A 281 -1.19 -12.85 20.91
CA ARG A 281 -1.59 -14.10 20.25
C ARG A 281 -0.39 -15.02 20.02
N SER A 282 0.74 -14.49 19.56
CA SER A 282 1.95 -15.29 19.36
C SER A 282 2.46 -15.93 20.65
N SER A 283 2.31 -15.25 21.80
CA SER A 283 2.74 -15.76 23.10
C SER A 283 1.86 -16.91 23.60
N PHE A 284 0.55 -16.84 23.33
CA PHE A 284 -0.38 -17.94 23.63
C PHE A 284 -0.22 -19.12 22.67
N LEU A 285 -0.12 -18.87 21.36
CA LEU A 285 0.04 -19.92 20.35
C LEU A 285 1.35 -20.71 20.57
N ALA A 286 2.44 -20.00 20.87
CA ALA A 286 3.72 -20.63 21.23
C ALA A 286 3.74 -21.27 22.63
N ARG A 287 2.62 -21.23 23.38
CA ARG A 287 2.51 -21.73 24.76
C ARG A 287 3.56 -21.15 25.71
N ARG A 288 3.99 -19.91 25.46
CA ARG A 288 4.96 -19.18 26.31
C ARG A 288 4.29 -18.58 27.55
N THR A 289 2.97 -18.39 27.51
CA THR A 289 2.19 -17.89 28.64
C THR A 289 0.77 -18.45 28.64
N SER A 290 0.12 -18.45 29.81
CA SER A 290 -1.31 -18.70 30.01
C SER A 290 -2.08 -17.45 30.45
N LEU A 291 -1.39 -16.34 30.72
CA LEU A 291 -1.97 -15.08 31.16
C LEU A 291 -1.23 -13.88 30.52
N ALA A 292 -1.99 -12.88 30.05
CA ALA A 292 -1.44 -11.61 29.62
C ALA A 292 -2.09 -10.48 30.42
N VAL A 293 -1.25 -9.57 30.94
CA VAL A 293 -1.68 -8.37 31.66
C VAL A 293 -1.39 -7.15 30.79
N ILE A 294 -2.43 -6.39 30.46
CA ILE A 294 -2.32 -5.15 29.69
C ILE A 294 -2.63 -3.99 30.63
N VAL A 295 -1.69 -3.08 30.78
CA VAL A 295 -1.85 -1.86 31.58
C VAL A 295 -2.04 -0.68 30.65
N ALA A 296 -3.12 0.07 30.83
CA ALA A 296 -3.41 1.28 30.08
C ALA A 296 -3.79 2.42 31.04
N PRO A 297 -3.48 3.69 30.69
CA PRO A 297 -3.65 4.83 31.58
C PRO A 297 -5.11 5.21 31.87
N PHE A 298 -6.07 4.81 31.03
CA PHE A 298 -7.48 5.18 31.16
C PHE A 298 -8.42 4.00 30.92
N ARG A 299 -9.57 3.99 31.62
CA ARG A 299 -10.60 2.94 31.48
C ARG A 299 -11.13 2.80 30.05
N ALA A 300 -11.37 3.91 29.37
CA ALA A 300 -11.87 3.91 27.99
C ALA A 300 -10.92 3.13 27.06
N LEU A 301 -9.61 3.30 27.21
CA LEU A 301 -8.62 2.58 26.41
C LEU A 301 -8.58 1.09 26.75
N CYS A 302 -8.77 0.70 28.02
CA CYS A 302 -8.94 -0.70 28.39
C CYS A 302 -10.15 -1.34 27.68
N HIS A 303 -11.28 -0.62 27.59
CA HIS A 303 -12.46 -1.10 26.89
C HIS A 303 -12.22 -1.25 25.38
N GLU A 304 -11.55 -0.29 24.75
CA GLU A 304 -11.17 -0.36 23.33
C GLU A 304 -10.29 -1.58 23.02
N ILE A 305 -9.23 -1.79 23.82
CA ILE A 305 -8.32 -2.92 23.67
C ILE A 305 -9.05 -4.24 23.90
N LYS A 306 -9.88 -4.34 24.96
CA LYS A 306 -10.69 -5.53 25.24
C LYS A 306 -11.57 -5.88 24.05
N ASN A 307 -12.32 -4.91 23.53
CA ASN A 307 -13.19 -5.15 22.39
C ASN A 307 -12.38 -5.60 21.16
N SER A 308 -11.26 -4.94 20.86
CA SER A 308 -10.38 -5.34 19.75
C SER A 308 -9.85 -6.78 19.86
N LEU A 309 -9.60 -7.28 21.07
CA LEU A 309 -9.09 -8.63 21.33
C LEU A 309 -10.21 -9.69 21.43
N CYS A 310 -11.39 -9.32 21.91
CA CYS A 310 -12.53 -10.23 22.03
C CYS A 310 -13.21 -10.51 20.68
N PHE A 311 -13.33 -9.52 19.79
CA PHE A 311 -13.93 -9.69 18.45
C PHE A 311 -12.99 -10.34 17.42
N SER A 312 -11.81 -10.76 17.86
CA SER A 312 -10.84 -11.53 17.09
C SER A 312 -10.73 -12.99 17.56
N ASN A 313 -11.61 -13.43 18.48
CA ASN A 313 -11.77 -14.83 18.92
C ASN A 313 -12.80 -15.63 18.13
#